data_AF-A0A560FAB1-F1
#
_entry.id   AF-A0A560FAB1-F1
#
_cell.length_a   1.000
_cell.length_b   1.000
_cell.length_c   1.000
_cell.angle_alpha   90.00
_cell.angle_beta   90.00
_cell.angle_gamma   90.00
#
_symmetry.space_group_name_H-M   'P 1'
#
loop_
_entity.id
_entity.type
_entity.pdbx_description
1 polymer ?
#
loop_
_entity_poly.entity_id
_entity_poly.type
_entity_poly.pdbx_seq_one_letter_code
_entity_poly.pdbx_strand_id
1 'polypeptide(L)'
;MADIHRLILEHGVDRAREMATSKSGRALVDVAAAMLAQEEDSMGITHAGFALTSLPHRSIDKAAEPEYHRKETGRCTLIVQSGRHADGSLVGVPYGAKARMILLYLQTEALKTNSRQVELGKSWHSWLKAMGESPGGKTYRLVMEQAQRITACSLQFLWETDASVTRQNAGFVNNSILFKSNPDQRQVALFQDVIELNESFYDSLKQHAVPVSEAALRHISASSTAIDVYIWLAYRLHVLNQATPVRWAALRRQFGEHYAKLSHFKPVFLDALALATAVYPEAKVEIADDGIVLHPSRPPIARREAALIA
;
A
#
# COMPACT_ATOMS: atom_id res chain seq x y z
N MET A 1 12.13 -0.96 21.35
CA MET A 1 11.19 0.11 21.76
C MET A 1 10.21 -0.51 22.74
N ALA A 2 9.91 0.16 23.85
CA ALA A 2 8.75 -0.24 24.65
C ALA A 2 7.52 -0.21 23.75
N ASP A 3 6.65 -1.21 23.87
CA ASP A 3 5.41 -1.29 23.08
C ASP A 3 4.56 -0.05 23.38
N ILE A 4 4.42 0.82 22.39
CA ILE A 4 3.72 2.10 22.52
C ILE A 4 2.26 1.92 22.94
N HIS A 5 1.62 0.83 22.50
CA HIS A 5 0.25 0.50 22.89
C HIS A 5 0.19 0.11 24.35
N ARG A 6 1.13 -0.72 24.81
CA ARG A 6 1.24 -1.09 26.22
C ARG A 6 1.43 0.14 27.10
N LEU A 7 2.30 1.07 26.68
CA LEU A 7 2.52 2.33 27.40
C LEU A 7 1.23 3.15 27.54
N ILE A 8 0.45 3.24 26.45
CA ILE A 8 -0.84 3.94 26.44
C ILE A 8 -1.86 3.24 27.34
N LEU A 9 -1.94 1.91 27.28
CA LEU A 9 -2.86 1.11 28.09
C LEU A 9 -2.52 1.18 29.60
N GLU A 10 -1.23 1.22 29.96
CA GLU A 10 -0.78 1.24 31.35
C GLU A 10 -0.82 2.65 31.99
N HIS A 11 -0.53 3.71 31.21
CA HIS A 11 -0.33 5.06 31.75
C HIS A 11 -1.28 6.12 31.18
N GLY A 12 -2.07 5.79 30.17
CA GLY A 12 -2.90 6.74 29.44
C GLY A 12 -2.12 7.53 28.38
N VAL A 13 -2.87 8.11 27.43
CA VAL A 13 -2.34 8.81 26.25
C VAL A 13 -1.50 10.02 26.65
N ASP A 14 -1.96 10.83 27.61
CA ASP A 14 -1.27 12.06 28.00
C ASP A 14 0.09 11.79 28.63
N ARG A 15 0.18 10.77 29.51
CA ARG A 15 1.46 10.38 30.10
C ARG A 15 2.40 9.78 29.05
N ALA A 16 1.88 8.96 28.13
CA ALA A 16 2.65 8.44 27.00
C ALA A 16 3.22 9.57 26.12
N ARG A 17 2.45 10.65 25.87
CA ARG A 17 2.91 11.85 25.14
C ARG A 17 4.02 12.59 25.88
N GLU A 18 3.91 12.74 27.20
CA GLU A 18 4.95 13.38 28.01
C GLU A 18 6.27 12.59 27.99
N MET A 19 6.18 11.27 27.97
CA MET A 19 7.34 10.37 27.88
C MET A 19 8.01 10.40 26.50
N ALA A 20 7.29 10.83 25.45
CA ALA A 20 7.85 11.02 24.13
C ALA A 20 8.68 12.32 24.06
N THR A 21 9.99 12.17 23.90
CA THR A 21 10.97 13.26 23.88
C THR A 21 11.03 14.03 22.56
N SER A 22 10.38 13.54 21.50
CA SER A 22 10.39 14.15 20.16
C SER A 22 8.97 14.40 19.63
N LYS A 23 8.85 15.37 18.71
CA LYS A 23 7.59 15.65 18.01
C LYS A 23 7.07 14.43 17.24
N SER A 24 7.95 13.69 16.59
CA SER A 24 7.60 12.45 15.88
C SER A 24 7.14 11.36 16.86
N GLY A 25 7.78 11.24 18.03
CA GLY A 25 7.36 10.32 19.07
C GLY A 25 5.95 10.63 19.60
N ARG A 26 5.62 11.90 19.81
CA ARG A 26 4.26 12.31 20.22
C ARG A 26 3.22 11.99 19.15
N ALA A 27 3.54 12.25 17.88
CA ALA A 27 2.66 11.89 16.77
C ALA A 27 2.43 10.38 16.66
N LEU A 28 3.44 9.55 16.97
CA LEU A 28 3.27 8.10 17.04
C LEU A 28 2.33 7.68 18.17
N VAL A 29 2.43 8.34 19.34
CA VAL A 29 1.50 8.09 20.47
C VAL A 29 0.07 8.44 20.05
N ASP A 30 -0.13 9.56 19.36
CA ASP A 30 -1.45 9.98 18.89
C ASP A 30 -2.06 8.96 17.90
N VAL A 31 -1.25 8.45 16.98
CA VAL A 31 -1.67 7.43 16.01
C VAL A 31 -2.01 6.11 16.72
N ALA A 32 -1.16 5.64 17.63
CA ALA A 32 -1.40 4.41 18.38
C ALA A 32 -2.63 4.51 19.28
N ALA A 33 -2.83 5.67 19.92
CA ALA A 33 -4.01 5.94 20.73
C ALA A 33 -5.30 5.94 19.89
N ALA A 34 -5.27 6.58 18.72
CA ALA A 34 -6.39 6.57 17.80
C ALA A 34 -6.72 5.15 17.32
N MET A 35 -5.70 4.33 17.04
CA MET A 35 -5.89 2.93 16.67
C MET A 35 -6.50 2.09 17.79
N LEU A 36 -6.05 2.29 19.05
CA LEU A 36 -6.63 1.60 20.22
C LEU A 36 -8.07 2.02 20.53
N ALA A 37 -8.45 3.25 20.15
CA ALA A 37 -9.80 3.77 20.34
C ALA A 37 -10.76 3.37 19.21
N GLN A 38 -10.27 2.70 18.16
CA GLN A 38 -11.08 2.28 17.03
C GLN A 38 -11.93 1.05 17.42
N GLU A 39 -13.24 1.25 17.59
CA GLU A 39 -14.17 0.16 17.97
C GLU A 39 -14.59 -0.72 16.79
N GLU A 40 -14.78 -0.11 15.61
CA GLU A 40 -15.13 -0.81 14.37
C GLU A 40 -14.03 -0.58 13.33
N ASP A 41 -13.56 -1.65 12.70
CA ASP A 41 -12.61 -1.57 11.60
C ASP A 41 -13.18 -2.18 10.33
N SER A 42 -12.93 -1.50 9.21
CA SER A 42 -13.32 -1.97 7.90
C SER A 42 -12.18 -2.75 7.29
N MET A 43 -12.49 -3.90 6.69
CA MET A 43 -11.50 -4.69 5.98
C MET A 43 -11.26 -4.14 4.57
N GLY A 44 -10.00 -3.82 4.29
CA GLY A 44 -9.46 -3.61 2.96
C GLY A 44 -8.77 -4.89 2.46
N ILE A 45 -8.57 -4.97 1.14
CA ILE A 45 -7.86 -6.07 0.49
C ILE A 45 -6.72 -5.54 -0.39
N THR A 46 -5.58 -6.21 -0.33
CA THR A 46 -4.48 -6.06 -1.29
C THR A 46 -3.99 -7.41 -1.79
N HIS A 47 -3.51 -7.47 -3.03
CA HIS A 47 -2.88 -8.65 -3.60
C HIS A 47 -1.54 -8.93 -2.90
N ALA A 48 -1.27 -10.18 -2.54
CA ALA A 48 -0.06 -10.60 -1.82
C ALA A 48 1.25 -10.20 -2.51
N GLY A 49 1.24 -10.05 -3.84
CA GLY A 49 2.39 -9.51 -4.59
C GLY A 49 2.87 -8.14 -4.07
N PHE A 50 1.98 -7.27 -3.59
CA PHE A 50 2.33 -5.98 -3.00
C PHE A 50 2.88 -6.05 -1.57
N ALA A 51 2.81 -7.21 -0.92
CA ALA A 51 3.54 -7.44 0.34
C ALA A 51 5.02 -7.77 0.10
N LEU A 52 5.36 -8.28 -1.10
CA LEU A 52 6.71 -8.70 -1.46
C LEU A 52 7.43 -7.69 -2.34
N THR A 53 6.67 -6.98 -3.17
CA THR A 53 7.16 -5.99 -4.14
C THR A 53 6.41 -4.68 -3.95
N SER A 54 6.79 -3.63 -4.65
CA SER A 54 6.14 -2.34 -4.51
C SER A 54 6.23 -1.47 -5.76
N LEU A 55 5.26 -0.56 -5.89
CA LEU A 55 5.36 0.58 -6.79
C LEU A 55 6.53 1.49 -6.40
N PRO A 56 7.05 2.36 -7.28
CA PRO A 56 7.98 3.40 -6.88
C PRO A 56 7.43 4.26 -5.73
N HIS A 57 8.30 4.70 -4.82
CA HIS A 57 7.92 5.63 -3.75
C HIS A 57 7.84 7.09 -4.25
N ARG A 58 8.48 7.40 -5.38
CA ARG A 58 8.53 8.72 -6.01
C ARG A 58 8.38 8.56 -7.53
N SER A 59 8.03 9.65 -8.22
CA SER A 59 8.01 9.68 -9.68
C SER A 59 9.37 9.25 -10.25
N ILE A 60 9.31 8.43 -11.29
CA ILE A 60 10.46 8.01 -12.09
C ILE A 60 10.47 8.69 -13.47
N ASP A 61 9.66 9.73 -13.68
CA ASP A 61 9.52 10.39 -15.00
C ASP A 61 10.84 11.02 -15.50
N LYS A 62 11.82 11.20 -14.59
CA LYS A 62 13.17 11.71 -14.88
C LYS A 62 14.26 10.63 -14.81
N ALA A 63 13.89 9.36 -14.64
CA ALA A 63 14.82 8.25 -14.66
C ALA A 63 15.31 7.99 -16.09
N ALA A 64 16.32 7.13 -16.24
CA ALA A 64 16.80 6.71 -17.56
C ALA A 64 15.73 5.94 -18.35
N GLU A 65 14.89 5.17 -17.65
CA GLU A 65 13.80 4.37 -18.22
C GLU A 65 12.47 4.76 -17.53
N PRO A 66 11.88 5.93 -17.85
CA PRO A 66 10.68 6.45 -17.18
C PRO A 66 9.40 5.64 -17.46
N GLU A 67 9.39 4.84 -18.52
CA GLU A 67 8.29 3.97 -18.90
C GLU A 67 8.25 2.64 -18.14
N TYR A 68 9.31 2.29 -17.41
CA TYR A 68 9.52 0.94 -16.92
C TYR A 68 10.00 0.93 -15.46
N HIS A 69 9.26 0.20 -14.61
CA HIS A 69 9.68 -0.09 -13.23
C HIS A 69 9.73 -1.60 -13.02
N ARG A 70 10.87 -2.10 -12.55
CA ARG A 70 11.06 -3.50 -12.18
C ARG A 70 11.50 -3.58 -10.73
N LYS A 71 10.75 -4.30 -9.91
CA LYS A 71 11.07 -4.55 -8.50
C LYS A 71 11.14 -6.04 -8.23
N GLU A 72 12.34 -6.53 -7.91
CA GLU A 72 12.59 -7.93 -7.58
C GLU A 72 12.85 -8.10 -6.08
N THR A 73 12.08 -9.00 -5.45
CA THR A 73 12.27 -9.38 -4.06
C THR A 73 12.11 -10.88 -3.91
N GLY A 74 13.23 -11.58 -3.75
CA GLY A 74 13.22 -13.04 -3.62
C GLY A 74 12.68 -13.69 -4.89
N ARG A 75 11.62 -14.48 -4.77
CA ARG A 75 10.97 -15.20 -5.88
C ARG A 75 9.85 -14.41 -6.57
N CYS A 76 9.63 -13.16 -6.17
CA CYS A 76 8.57 -12.33 -6.74
C CYS A 76 9.17 -11.11 -7.44
N THR A 77 8.79 -10.88 -8.69
CA THR A 77 9.12 -9.65 -9.43
C THR A 77 7.85 -8.94 -9.84
N LEU A 78 7.76 -7.64 -9.55
CA LEU A 78 6.76 -6.75 -10.10
C LEU A 78 7.36 -5.98 -11.26
N ILE A 79 6.70 -6.03 -12.41
CA ILE A 79 6.97 -5.19 -13.56
C ILE A 79 5.79 -4.25 -13.74
N VAL A 80 6.09 -2.96 -13.89
CA VAL A 80 5.10 -1.92 -14.19
C VAL A 80 5.56 -1.18 -15.43
N GLN A 81 4.72 -1.22 -16.47
CA GLN A 81 4.97 -0.51 -17.71
C GLN A 81 3.96 0.61 -17.87
N SER A 82 4.46 1.81 -18.15
CA SER A 82 3.64 2.99 -18.41
C SER A 82 2.83 2.83 -19.69
N GLY A 83 1.59 3.34 -19.67
CA GLY A 83 0.81 3.55 -20.89
C GLY A 83 1.27 4.79 -21.66
N ARG A 84 0.67 4.99 -22.84
CA ARG A 84 0.92 6.17 -23.68
C ARG A 84 -0.37 6.93 -23.95
N HIS A 85 -0.26 8.25 -24.03
CA HIS A 85 -1.28 9.11 -24.59
C HIS A 85 -1.40 8.88 -26.11
N ALA A 86 -2.46 9.42 -26.72
CA ALA A 86 -2.70 9.29 -28.16
C ALA A 86 -1.59 9.93 -29.02
N ASP A 87 -0.89 10.93 -28.48
CA ASP A 87 0.27 11.57 -29.13
C ASP A 87 1.59 10.78 -28.95
N GLY A 88 1.52 9.60 -28.32
CA GLY A 88 2.66 8.73 -28.05
C GLY A 88 3.48 9.09 -26.82
N SER A 89 3.18 10.20 -26.14
CA SER A 89 3.86 10.59 -24.89
C SER A 89 3.51 9.63 -23.74
N LEU A 90 4.42 9.47 -22.78
CA LEU A 90 4.21 8.59 -21.63
C LEU A 90 3.21 9.21 -20.65
N VAL A 91 2.26 8.40 -20.17
CA VAL A 91 1.38 8.79 -19.05
C VAL A 91 2.16 8.78 -17.73
N GLY A 92 3.20 7.93 -17.64
CA GLY A 92 4.04 7.69 -16.48
C GLY A 92 3.67 6.43 -15.71
N VAL A 93 4.62 5.91 -14.91
CA VAL A 93 4.39 4.79 -13.98
C VAL A 93 3.73 5.31 -12.70
N PRO A 94 2.71 4.63 -12.14
CA PRO A 94 2.08 5.05 -10.88
C PRO A 94 3.05 4.92 -9.69
N TYR A 95 3.01 5.88 -8.77
CA TYR A 95 3.96 5.98 -7.66
C TYR A 95 3.37 6.58 -6.39
N GLY A 96 4.13 6.43 -5.30
CA GLY A 96 3.84 7.07 -4.03
C GLY A 96 2.62 6.50 -3.31
N ALA A 97 2.17 7.22 -2.28
CA ALA A 97 1.14 6.72 -1.38
C ALA A 97 -0.25 6.73 -2.05
N LYS A 98 -0.54 7.74 -2.87
CA LYS A 98 -1.84 7.87 -3.56
C LYS A 98 -2.11 6.71 -4.52
N ALA A 99 -1.11 6.28 -5.29
CA ALA A 99 -1.25 5.12 -6.16
C ALA A 99 -1.59 3.85 -5.36
N ARG A 100 -0.87 3.59 -4.26
CA ARG A 100 -1.13 2.44 -3.38
C ARG A 100 -2.54 2.46 -2.82
N MET A 101 -2.99 3.63 -2.37
CA MET A 101 -4.34 3.85 -1.88
C MET A 101 -5.38 3.54 -2.99
N ILE A 102 -5.22 4.10 -4.21
CA ILE A 102 -6.11 3.77 -5.33
C ILE A 102 -6.16 2.26 -5.57
N LEU A 103 -5.02 1.58 -5.60
CA LEU A 103 -4.98 0.13 -5.79
C LEU A 103 -5.67 -0.64 -4.67
N LEU A 104 -5.48 -0.25 -3.42
CA LEU A 104 -6.17 -0.84 -2.26
C LEU A 104 -7.69 -0.73 -2.43
N TYR A 105 -8.20 0.45 -2.80
CA TYR A 105 -9.62 0.66 -3.06
C TYR A 105 -10.14 -0.27 -4.17
N LEU A 106 -9.49 -0.25 -5.33
CA LEU A 106 -9.92 -1.04 -6.49
C LEU A 106 -9.99 -2.54 -6.18
N GLN A 107 -8.97 -3.06 -5.49
CA GLN A 107 -8.93 -4.47 -5.09
C GLN A 107 -10.00 -4.80 -4.05
N THR A 108 -10.20 -3.91 -3.08
CA THR A 108 -11.21 -4.06 -2.03
C THR A 108 -12.61 -4.09 -2.61
N GLU A 109 -12.97 -3.10 -3.43
CA GLU A 109 -14.31 -3.00 -4.03
C GLU A 109 -14.59 -4.13 -5.00
N ALA A 110 -13.59 -4.54 -5.79
CA ALA A 110 -13.78 -5.63 -6.74
C ALA A 110 -14.17 -6.93 -6.03
N LEU A 111 -13.53 -7.25 -4.91
CA LEU A 111 -13.90 -8.42 -4.12
C LEU A 111 -15.20 -8.22 -3.33
N LYS A 112 -15.39 -7.05 -2.70
CA LYS A 112 -16.62 -6.73 -1.95
C LYS A 112 -17.89 -6.84 -2.82
N THR A 113 -17.80 -6.39 -4.07
CA THR A 113 -18.92 -6.42 -5.03
C THR A 113 -18.92 -7.67 -5.91
N ASN A 114 -17.92 -8.55 -5.75
CA ASN A 114 -17.66 -9.69 -6.63
C ASN A 114 -17.68 -9.31 -8.13
N SER A 115 -17.17 -8.12 -8.47
CA SER A 115 -17.18 -7.54 -9.80
C SER A 115 -15.79 -7.08 -10.20
N ARG A 116 -15.41 -7.34 -11.46
CA ARG A 116 -14.19 -6.76 -12.06
C ARG A 116 -14.35 -5.28 -12.37
N GLN A 117 -15.58 -4.80 -12.49
CA GLN A 117 -15.93 -3.41 -12.75
C GLN A 117 -16.14 -2.69 -11.42
N VAL A 118 -15.28 -1.70 -11.15
CA VAL A 118 -15.28 -0.91 -9.92
C VAL A 118 -15.64 0.53 -10.24
N GLU A 119 -16.65 1.06 -9.54
CA GLU A 119 -17.09 2.42 -9.76
C GLU A 119 -16.22 3.47 -9.04
N LEU A 120 -15.64 4.43 -9.76
CA LEU A 120 -14.82 5.54 -9.26
C LEU A 120 -15.58 6.85 -9.01
N GLY A 121 -16.91 6.82 -9.00
CA GLY A 121 -17.76 8.00 -8.80
C GLY A 121 -17.87 8.47 -7.34
N LYS A 122 -19.09 8.48 -6.79
CA LYS A 122 -19.36 8.99 -5.42
C LYS A 122 -18.73 8.14 -4.31
N SER A 123 -18.58 6.84 -4.55
CA SER A 123 -17.95 5.86 -3.66
C SER A 123 -16.47 6.18 -3.45
N TRP A 124 -15.75 6.52 -4.51
CA TRP A 124 -14.35 6.90 -4.51
C TRP A 124 -14.06 8.19 -3.71
N HIS A 125 -14.85 9.25 -3.92
CA HIS A 125 -14.70 10.47 -3.12
C HIS A 125 -14.99 10.24 -1.64
N SER A 126 -16.01 9.44 -1.35
CA SER A 126 -16.32 9.02 0.02
C SER A 126 -15.17 8.21 0.63
N TRP A 127 -14.55 7.33 -0.15
CA TRP A 127 -13.42 6.52 0.28
C TRP A 127 -12.16 7.36 0.53
N LEU A 128 -11.81 8.30 -0.36
CA LEU A 128 -10.69 9.23 -0.13
C LEU A 128 -10.91 10.07 1.13
N LYS A 129 -12.13 10.59 1.33
CA LYS A 129 -12.51 11.32 2.54
C LYS A 129 -12.41 10.42 3.77
N ALA A 130 -12.87 9.18 3.68
CA ALA A 130 -12.73 8.18 4.74
C ALA A 130 -11.26 7.88 5.03
N MET A 131 -10.37 7.95 4.05
CA MET A 131 -8.92 7.78 4.22
C MET A 131 -8.20 9.05 4.75
N GLY A 132 -8.95 10.05 5.22
CA GLY A 132 -8.41 11.25 5.86
C GLY A 132 -7.92 12.31 4.87
N GLU A 133 -8.22 12.15 3.59
CA GLU A 133 -7.83 13.11 2.57
C GLU A 133 -8.88 14.22 2.43
N SER A 134 -8.54 15.41 2.90
CA SER A 134 -9.34 16.60 2.63
C SER A 134 -9.29 16.94 1.14
N PRO A 135 -10.43 17.17 0.47
CA PRO A 135 -10.48 17.57 -0.93
C PRO A 135 -9.91 18.98 -1.12
N GLY A 136 -8.58 19.09 -1.17
CA GLY A 136 -7.88 20.29 -1.62
C GLY A 136 -7.51 20.15 -3.10
N GLY A 137 -7.48 21.26 -3.84
CA GLY A 137 -7.21 21.23 -5.28
C GLY A 137 -5.90 20.54 -5.66
N LYS A 138 -4.85 20.62 -4.82
CA LYS A 138 -3.57 19.93 -5.05
C LYS A 138 -3.67 18.41 -4.82
N THR A 139 -4.30 17.98 -3.73
CA THR A 139 -4.50 16.56 -3.41
C THR A 139 -5.35 15.89 -4.48
N TYR A 140 -6.44 16.53 -4.87
CA TYR A 140 -7.31 16.04 -5.94
C TYR A 140 -6.55 15.85 -7.26
N ARG A 141 -5.74 16.82 -7.68
CA ARG A 141 -4.91 16.71 -8.89
C ARG A 141 -3.96 15.52 -8.83
N LEU A 142 -3.25 15.34 -7.71
CA LEU A 142 -2.33 14.21 -7.53
C LEU A 142 -3.07 12.87 -7.58
N VAL A 143 -4.25 12.80 -6.98
CA VAL A 143 -5.08 11.59 -7.03
C VAL A 143 -5.53 11.29 -8.46
N MET A 144 -6.02 12.29 -9.18
CA MET A 144 -6.41 12.13 -10.59
C MET A 144 -5.23 11.74 -11.47
N GLU A 145 -4.05 12.34 -11.27
CA GLU A 145 -2.82 11.96 -11.96
C GLU A 145 -2.48 10.49 -11.73
N GLN A 146 -2.50 10.03 -10.47
CA GLN A 146 -2.19 8.63 -10.16
C GLN A 146 -3.26 7.67 -10.67
N ALA A 147 -4.54 8.07 -10.66
CA ALA A 147 -5.62 7.26 -11.23
C ALA A 147 -5.43 7.08 -12.74
N GLN A 148 -5.08 8.15 -13.48
CA GLN A 148 -4.75 8.08 -14.90
C GLN A 148 -3.55 7.17 -15.19
N ARG A 149 -2.50 7.25 -14.37
CA ARG A 149 -1.34 6.35 -14.49
C ARG A 149 -1.72 4.89 -14.25
N ILE A 150 -2.59 4.62 -13.27
CA ILE A 150 -3.06 3.26 -12.96
C ILE A 150 -3.93 2.70 -14.09
N THR A 151 -4.83 3.51 -14.66
CA THR A 151 -5.70 3.05 -15.75
C THR A 151 -4.94 2.84 -17.06
N ALA A 152 -3.83 3.56 -17.26
CA ALA A 152 -3.02 3.44 -18.46
C ALA A 152 -1.91 2.38 -18.35
N CYS A 153 -1.45 2.03 -17.15
CA CYS A 153 -0.30 1.13 -16.98
C CYS A 153 -0.68 -0.36 -17.10
N SER A 154 0.34 -1.18 -17.33
CA SER A 154 0.28 -2.63 -17.18
C SER A 154 1.09 -3.03 -15.95
N LEU A 155 0.54 -3.90 -15.09
CA LEU A 155 1.28 -4.59 -14.05
C LEU A 155 1.53 -6.05 -14.45
N GLN A 156 2.57 -6.64 -13.89
CA GLN A 156 2.83 -8.06 -14.04
C GLN A 156 3.59 -8.56 -12.82
N PHE A 157 3.06 -9.63 -12.22
CA PHE A 157 3.75 -10.37 -11.18
C PHE A 157 4.39 -11.61 -11.79
N LEU A 158 5.69 -11.76 -11.59
CA LEU A 158 6.44 -12.96 -11.95
C LEU A 158 6.81 -13.69 -10.68
N TRP A 159 6.43 -14.96 -10.62
CA TRP A 159 6.73 -15.85 -9.50
C TRP A 159 7.67 -16.95 -9.97
N GLU A 160 8.85 -17.00 -9.37
CA GLU A 160 9.82 -18.05 -9.65
C GLU A 160 9.62 -19.21 -8.67
N THR A 161 9.47 -20.42 -9.20
CA THR A 161 9.51 -21.66 -8.43
C THR A 161 10.75 -22.46 -8.84
N ASP A 162 11.13 -23.46 -8.06
CA ASP A 162 12.33 -24.28 -8.34
C ASP A 162 12.22 -25.06 -9.67
N ALA A 163 11.02 -25.19 -10.24
CA ALA A 163 10.76 -25.93 -11.48
C ALA A 163 10.25 -25.07 -12.65
N SER A 164 9.70 -23.88 -12.40
CA SER A 164 9.10 -23.02 -13.43
C SER A 164 9.01 -21.56 -13.02
N VAL A 165 8.95 -20.66 -14.00
CA VAL A 165 8.57 -19.26 -13.81
C VAL A 165 7.08 -19.13 -14.15
N THR A 166 6.25 -18.92 -13.15
CA THR A 166 4.83 -18.61 -13.33
C THR A 166 4.68 -17.12 -13.57
N ARG A 167 4.18 -16.77 -14.75
CA ARG A 167 3.88 -15.37 -15.12
C ARG A 167 2.41 -15.10 -14.91
N GLN A 168 2.11 -14.20 -13.98
CA GLN A 168 0.77 -13.66 -13.78
C GLN A 168 0.73 -12.24 -14.35
N ASN A 169 0.12 -12.11 -15.51
CA ASN A 169 -0.11 -10.79 -16.11
C ASN A 169 -1.22 -10.09 -15.34
N ALA A 170 -1.04 -8.82 -15.03
CA ALA A 170 -2.02 -8.02 -14.33
C ALA A 170 -2.26 -6.71 -15.09
N GLY A 171 -3.09 -6.74 -16.14
CA GLY A 171 -3.62 -5.48 -16.68
C GLY A 171 -4.63 -4.86 -15.71
N PHE A 172 -4.64 -3.55 -15.51
CA PHE A 172 -5.76 -2.91 -14.81
C PHE A 172 -6.94 -2.60 -15.73
N VAL A 173 -6.75 -2.69 -17.04
CA VAL A 173 -7.72 -2.26 -18.04
C VAL A 173 -7.57 -3.09 -19.31
N ASN A 174 -8.66 -3.71 -19.79
CA ASN A 174 -8.76 -4.26 -21.16
C ASN A 174 -9.29 -3.22 -22.17
N ASN A 175 -10.04 -2.20 -21.72
CA ASN A 175 -10.62 -1.18 -22.59
C ASN A 175 -10.15 0.23 -22.23
N SER A 176 -9.42 0.86 -23.14
CA SER A 176 -9.02 2.27 -23.07
C SER A 176 -10.18 3.15 -22.61
N ILE A 177 -10.05 3.78 -21.44
CA ILE A 177 -10.98 4.81 -20.98
C ILE A 177 -10.87 5.98 -21.96
N LEU A 178 -11.91 6.18 -22.77
CA LEU A 178 -12.04 7.33 -23.65
C LEU A 178 -12.35 8.56 -22.80
N PHE A 179 -11.34 9.40 -22.56
CA PHE A 179 -11.54 10.76 -22.08
C PHE A 179 -12.25 11.57 -23.18
N LYS A 180 -13.59 11.58 -23.20
CA LYS A 180 -14.33 12.51 -24.05
C LYS A 180 -14.30 13.90 -23.40
N SER A 181 -13.35 14.73 -23.84
CA SER A 181 -13.42 16.17 -23.60
C SER A 181 -14.64 16.75 -24.32
N ASN A 182 -15.60 17.30 -23.57
CA ASN A 182 -16.71 18.04 -24.15
C ASN A 182 -16.29 19.52 -24.27
N PRO A 183 -16.25 20.14 -25.47
CA PRO A 183 -15.71 21.48 -25.65
C PRO A 183 -16.51 22.61 -24.96
N ASP A 184 -17.78 22.37 -24.67
CA ASP A 184 -18.74 23.43 -24.30
C ASP A 184 -19.07 23.53 -22.80
N GLN A 185 -18.36 22.81 -21.93
CA GLN A 185 -18.55 22.94 -20.48
C GLN A 185 -17.22 23.22 -19.79
N ARG A 186 -17.19 24.27 -18.95
CA ARG A 186 -16.18 24.48 -17.89
C ARG A 186 -16.25 23.39 -16.80
N GLN A 187 -16.68 22.19 -17.14
CA GLN A 187 -16.64 20.99 -16.33
C GLN A 187 -15.49 20.13 -16.83
N VAL A 188 -14.58 19.78 -15.92
CA VAL A 188 -13.61 18.71 -16.13
C VAL A 188 -14.39 17.49 -16.61
N ALA A 189 -14.04 16.98 -17.79
CA ALA A 189 -14.70 15.83 -18.41
C ALA A 189 -14.95 14.74 -17.37
N LEU A 190 -16.20 14.32 -17.25
CA LEU A 190 -16.64 13.23 -16.38
C LEU A 190 -15.71 12.04 -16.62
N PHE A 191 -14.87 11.76 -15.61
CA PHE A 191 -14.14 10.51 -15.50
C PHE A 191 -15.18 9.41 -15.74
N GLN A 192 -15.02 8.56 -16.76
CA GLN A 192 -15.92 7.42 -16.88
C GLN A 192 -15.72 6.60 -15.61
N ASP A 193 -16.80 6.53 -14.82
CA ASP A 193 -16.80 6.13 -13.43
C ASP A 193 -16.50 4.65 -13.23
N VAL A 194 -15.92 3.91 -14.18
CA VAL A 194 -15.73 2.45 -14.06
C VAL A 194 -14.32 2.05 -14.49
N ILE A 195 -13.58 1.41 -13.59
CA ILE A 195 -12.34 0.70 -13.91
C ILE A 195 -12.65 -0.79 -13.98
N GLU A 196 -12.27 -1.45 -15.08
CA GLU A 196 -12.42 -2.90 -15.23
C GLU A 196 -11.07 -3.62 -15.03
N LEU A 197 -10.93 -4.31 -13.89
CA LEU A 197 -9.79 -5.18 -13.62
C LEU A 197 -9.70 -6.31 -14.66
N ASN A 198 -8.49 -6.59 -15.14
CA ASN A 198 -8.26 -7.74 -15.99
C ASN A 198 -8.65 -9.03 -15.26
N GLU A 199 -9.26 -9.96 -15.99
CA GLU A 199 -9.74 -11.24 -15.47
C GLU A 199 -8.66 -12.03 -14.72
N SER A 200 -7.49 -12.19 -15.33
CA SER A 200 -6.39 -12.93 -14.69
C SER A 200 -5.85 -12.26 -13.43
N PHE A 201 -5.89 -10.92 -13.35
CA PHE A 201 -5.54 -10.22 -12.11
C PHE A 201 -6.62 -10.41 -11.04
N TYR A 202 -7.89 -10.32 -11.40
CA TYR A 202 -8.99 -10.48 -10.48
C TYR A 202 -9.05 -11.90 -9.89
N ASP A 203 -8.83 -12.93 -10.72
CA ASP A 203 -8.75 -14.31 -10.26
C ASP A 203 -7.56 -14.53 -9.33
N SER A 204 -6.39 -13.96 -9.67
CA SER A 204 -5.21 -13.97 -8.80
C SER A 204 -5.46 -13.24 -7.48
N LEU A 205 -6.18 -12.11 -7.52
CA LEU A 205 -6.57 -11.35 -6.35
C LEU A 205 -7.46 -12.16 -5.41
N LYS A 206 -8.42 -12.93 -5.94
CA LYS A 206 -9.22 -13.87 -5.14
C LYS A 206 -8.36 -14.93 -4.45
N GLN A 207 -7.39 -15.50 -5.17
CA GLN A 207 -6.53 -16.57 -4.66
C GLN A 207 -5.48 -16.07 -3.66
N HIS A 208 -5.06 -14.81 -3.79
CA HIS A 208 -3.93 -14.22 -3.06
C HIS A 208 -4.31 -12.92 -2.36
N ALA A 209 -5.54 -12.85 -1.82
CA ALA A 209 -6.02 -11.72 -1.04
C ALA A 209 -5.30 -11.63 0.32
N VAL A 210 -4.86 -10.41 0.66
CA VAL A 210 -4.32 -10.07 1.98
C VAL A 210 -5.28 -9.07 2.64
N PRO A 211 -6.01 -9.51 3.68
CA PRO A 211 -6.82 -8.64 4.53
C PRO A 211 -5.96 -7.62 5.27
N VAL A 212 -6.40 -6.36 5.24
CA VAL A 212 -5.75 -5.23 5.89
C VAL A 212 -6.78 -4.32 6.55
N SER A 213 -6.36 -3.60 7.58
CA SER A 213 -7.17 -2.61 8.29
C SER A 213 -7.27 -1.31 7.48
N GLU A 214 -8.48 -0.91 7.11
CA GLU A 214 -8.71 0.40 6.49
C GLU A 214 -8.41 1.52 7.49
N ALA A 215 -8.70 1.32 8.79
CA ALA A 215 -8.35 2.30 9.82
C ALA A 215 -6.84 2.51 9.93
N ALA A 216 -6.05 1.43 9.94
CA ALA A 216 -4.59 1.52 9.95
C ALA A 216 -4.07 2.27 8.73
N LEU A 217 -4.55 1.91 7.54
CA LEU A 217 -4.14 2.53 6.27
C LEU A 217 -4.46 4.03 6.22
N ARG A 218 -5.59 4.46 6.78
CA ARG A 218 -5.97 5.87 6.92
C ARG A 218 -4.91 6.67 7.69
N HIS A 219 -4.41 6.12 8.80
CA HIS A 219 -3.42 6.80 9.64
C HIS A 219 -2.02 6.89 9.00
N ILE A 220 -1.69 6.00 8.07
CA ILE A 220 -0.39 5.98 7.36
C ILE A 220 -0.48 6.39 5.88
N SER A 221 -1.64 6.89 5.43
CA SER A 221 -1.96 7.17 4.02
C SER A 221 -1.03 8.17 3.34
N ALA A 222 -0.30 8.98 4.11
CA ALA A 222 0.69 9.93 3.60
C ALA A 222 2.07 9.29 3.31
N SER A 223 2.37 8.11 3.87
CA SER A 223 3.69 7.49 3.78
C SER A 223 3.65 6.19 2.99
N SER A 224 4.10 6.25 1.74
CA SER A 224 4.17 5.06 0.88
C SER A 224 5.03 3.93 1.46
N THR A 225 6.11 4.27 2.17
CA THR A 225 6.97 3.28 2.82
C THR A 225 6.29 2.67 4.05
N ALA A 226 5.57 3.46 4.85
CA ALA A 226 4.83 2.91 5.99
C ALA A 226 3.70 1.97 5.52
N ILE A 227 2.99 2.31 4.43
CA ILE A 227 1.98 1.45 3.81
C ILE A 227 2.60 0.10 3.41
N ASP A 228 3.71 0.11 2.67
CA ASP A 228 4.37 -1.14 2.23
C ASP A 228 4.87 -1.97 3.41
N VAL A 229 5.44 -1.34 4.44
CA VAL A 229 5.90 -2.04 5.66
C VAL A 229 4.72 -2.64 6.42
N TYR A 230 3.61 -1.90 6.56
CA TYR A 230 2.40 -2.39 7.20
C TYR A 230 1.83 -3.61 6.46
N ILE A 231 1.67 -3.53 5.13
CA ILE A 231 1.19 -4.64 4.30
C ILE A 231 2.12 -5.86 4.42
N TRP A 232 3.43 -5.63 4.40
CA TRP A 232 4.42 -6.70 4.58
C TRP A 232 4.32 -7.38 5.95
N LEU A 233 4.12 -6.62 7.03
CA LEU A 233 3.92 -7.18 8.37
C LEU A 233 2.58 -7.94 8.46
N ALA A 234 1.49 -7.37 7.92
CA ALA A 234 0.17 -7.99 7.90
C ALA A 234 0.21 -9.35 7.18
N TYR A 235 0.88 -9.41 6.03
CA TYR A 235 1.09 -10.62 5.26
C TYR A 235 1.95 -11.66 5.98
N ARG A 236 3.00 -11.22 6.69
CA ARG A 236 4.07 -12.11 7.15
C ARG A 236 3.93 -12.58 8.59
N LEU A 237 3.56 -11.71 9.52
CA LEU A 237 3.69 -12.03 10.96
C LEU A 237 2.79 -13.19 11.39
N HIS A 238 1.60 -13.33 10.79
CA HIS A 238 0.62 -14.33 11.18
C HIS A 238 0.90 -15.75 10.64
N VAL A 239 1.85 -15.88 9.71
CA VAL A 239 2.29 -17.18 9.16
C VAL A 239 3.62 -17.66 9.75
N LEU A 240 4.28 -16.85 10.59
CA LEU A 240 5.51 -17.25 11.26
C LEU A 240 5.21 -18.28 12.34
N ASN A 241 6.05 -19.32 12.41
CA ASN A 241 6.02 -20.31 13.49
C ASN A 241 6.99 -19.99 14.64
N GLN A 242 7.99 -19.14 14.37
CA GLN A 242 9.04 -18.79 15.32
C GLN A 242 9.60 -17.39 15.05
N ALA A 243 10.34 -16.85 16.01
CA ALA A 243 11.10 -15.62 15.84
C ALA A 243 12.04 -15.75 14.64
N THR A 244 11.96 -14.80 13.71
CA THR A 244 12.64 -14.87 12.41
C THR A 244 13.43 -13.58 12.18
N PRO A 245 14.78 -13.65 12.15
CA PRO A 245 15.61 -12.48 11.89
C PRO A 245 15.55 -12.08 10.41
N VAL A 246 15.49 -10.79 10.14
CA VAL A 246 15.55 -10.19 8.80
C VAL A 246 16.66 -9.14 8.78
N ARG A 247 17.75 -9.44 8.06
CA ARG A 247 18.95 -8.59 8.04
C ARG A 247 18.70 -7.25 7.35
N TRP A 248 19.43 -6.21 7.75
CA TRP A 248 19.36 -4.89 7.12
C TRP A 248 19.58 -4.90 5.60
N ALA A 249 20.45 -5.78 5.10
CA ALA A 249 20.70 -5.92 3.67
C ALA A 249 19.45 -6.39 2.90
N ALA A 250 18.68 -7.32 3.49
CA ALA A 250 17.42 -7.80 2.90
C ALA A 250 16.34 -6.72 2.96
N LEU A 251 16.20 -6.03 4.09
CA LEU A 251 15.27 -4.91 4.23
C LEU A 251 15.56 -3.79 3.23
N ARG A 252 16.83 -3.43 3.04
CA ARG A 252 17.23 -2.42 2.05
C ARG A 252 16.88 -2.86 0.64
N ARG A 253 17.15 -4.13 0.29
CA ARG A 253 16.78 -4.65 -1.03
C ARG A 253 15.28 -4.53 -1.27
N GLN A 254 14.45 -4.82 -0.26
CA GLN A 254 12.99 -4.76 -0.39
C GLN A 254 12.45 -3.32 -0.40
N PHE A 255 12.82 -2.48 0.57
CA PHE A 255 12.18 -1.17 0.81
C PHE A 255 13.02 0.06 0.43
N GLY A 256 14.27 -0.12 0.03
CA GLY A 256 15.24 0.97 -0.03
C GLY A 256 16.32 0.81 -1.08
N GLU A 257 16.00 0.20 -2.22
CA GLU A 257 16.95 -0.08 -3.28
C GLU A 257 17.61 1.19 -3.85
N HIS A 258 16.89 2.31 -3.86
CA HIS A 258 17.41 3.61 -4.28
C HIS A 258 18.42 4.22 -3.29
N TYR A 259 18.56 3.67 -2.08
CA TYR A 259 19.60 4.12 -1.15
C TYR A 259 20.92 3.40 -1.44
N ALA A 260 21.95 4.17 -1.77
CA ALA A 260 23.30 3.63 -1.95
C ALA A 260 23.90 3.06 -0.64
N LYS A 261 23.66 3.72 0.49
CA LYS A 261 24.25 3.37 1.80
C LYS A 261 23.18 2.95 2.80
N LEU A 262 23.48 1.92 3.60
CA LEU A 262 22.61 1.47 4.70
C LEU A 262 22.36 2.56 5.74
N SER A 263 23.34 3.42 6.01
CA SER A 263 23.19 4.53 6.96
C SER A 263 22.13 5.55 6.55
N HIS A 264 21.83 5.69 5.25
CA HIS A 264 20.77 6.57 4.76
C HIS A 264 19.40 5.86 4.75
N PHE A 265 19.40 4.53 4.57
CA PHE A 265 18.20 3.71 4.56
C PHE A 265 17.63 3.46 5.96
N LYS A 266 18.48 3.04 6.92
CA LYS A 266 18.04 2.59 8.25
C LYS A 266 17.14 3.60 8.96
N PRO A 267 17.47 4.92 9.05
CA PRO A 267 16.60 5.88 9.74
C PRO A 267 15.22 5.98 9.10
N VAL A 268 15.15 6.07 7.77
CA VAL A 268 13.88 6.18 7.03
C VAL A 268 13.03 4.92 7.20
N PHE A 269 13.64 3.74 7.17
CA PHE A 269 12.94 2.49 7.40
C PHE A 269 12.42 2.38 8.84
N LEU A 270 13.22 2.79 9.83
CA LEU A 270 12.80 2.75 11.23
C LEU A 270 11.64 3.70 11.52
N ASP A 271 11.63 4.89 10.91
CA ASP A 271 10.50 5.82 11.00
C ASP A 271 9.22 5.20 10.39
N ALA A 272 9.35 4.56 9.22
CA ALA A 272 8.24 3.87 8.57
C ALA A 272 7.76 2.64 9.37
N LEU A 273 8.69 1.89 9.95
CA LEU A 273 8.39 0.74 10.81
C LEU A 273 7.65 1.19 12.06
N ALA A 274 8.09 2.27 12.72
CA ALA A 274 7.43 2.80 13.90
C ALA A 274 5.97 3.18 13.61
N LEU A 275 5.71 3.86 12.48
CA LEU A 275 4.35 4.15 12.02
C LEU A 275 3.55 2.88 11.75
N ALA A 276 4.11 1.93 11.00
CA ALA A 276 3.44 0.68 10.65
C ALA A 276 3.08 -0.16 11.88
N THR A 277 3.96 -0.22 12.88
CA THR A 277 3.68 -0.90 14.15
C THR A 277 2.69 -0.13 15.01
N ALA A 278 2.72 1.21 15.01
CA ALA A 278 1.77 2.03 15.79
C ALA A 278 0.32 1.89 15.30
N VAL A 279 0.10 1.45 14.07
CA VAL A 279 -1.24 1.15 13.53
C VAL A 279 -1.55 -0.36 13.50
N TYR A 280 -0.71 -1.17 14.13
CA TYR A 280 -0.87 -2.62 14.17
C TYR A 280 -0.52 -3.14 15.57
N PRO A 281 -1.46 -2.99 16.54
CA PRO A 281 -1.21 -3.25 17.96
C PRO A 281 -0.64 -4.64 18.27
N GLU A 282 -1.02 -5.66 17.50
CA GLU A 282 -0.57 -7.03 17.70
C GLU A 282 0.82 -7.31 17.11
N ALA A 283 1.38 -6.42 16.28
CA ALA A 283 2.64 -6.61 15.59
C ALA A 283 3.82 -6.61 16.58
N LYS A 284 4.53 -7.75 16.63
CA LYS A 284 5.70 -7.93 17.49
C LYS A 284 6.96 -7.93 16.64
N VAL A 285 7.66 -6.80 16.67
CA VAL A 285 8.90 -6.58 15.93
C VAL A 285 9.97 -6.03 16.88
N GLU A 286 11.11 -6.70 16.94
CA GLU A 286 12.28 -6.27 17.71
C GLU A 286 13.34 -5.69 16.77
N ILE A 287 14.01 -4.61 17.18
CA ILE A 287 15.13 -4.03 16.43
C ILE A 287 16.42 -4.60 17.00
N ALA A 288 17.24 -5.18 16.14
CA ALA A 288 18.55 -5.74 16.47
C ALA A 288 19.68 -4.99 15.73
N ASP A 289 20.93 -5.23 16.11
CA ASP A 289 22.08 -4.54 15.50
C ASP A 289 22.21 -4.83 14.00
N ASP A 290 21.96 -6.07 13.59
CA ASP A 290 22.13 -6.56 12.22
C ASP A 290 20.83 -6.63 11.40
N GLY A 291 19.68 -6.28 11.99
CA GLY A 291 18.39 -6.25 11.32
C GLY A 291 17.21 -5.99 12.25
N ILE A 292 16.09 -6.65 11.96
CA ILE A 292 14.95 -6.74 12.87
C ILE A 292 14.60 -8.20 13.08
N VAL A 293 13.98 -8.53 14.21
CA VAL A 293 13.42 -9.86 14.47
C VAL A 293 11.90 -9.76 14.43
N LEU A 294 11.30 -10.56 13.56
CA LEU A 294 9.85 -10.68 13.43
C LEU A 294 9.37 -11.81 14.33
N HIS A 295 8.35 -11.57 15.15
CA HIS A 295 7.74 -12.61 15.97
C HIS A 295 6.36 -12.98 15.43
N PRO A 296 5.90 -14.22 15.64
CA PRO A 296 4.52 -14.60 15.36
C PRO A 296 3.53 -13.65 16.04
N SER A 297 2.64 -13.03 15.24
CA SER A 297 1.61 -12.10 15.70
C SER A 297 0.27 -12.43 15.07
N ARG A 298 -0.82 -11.99 15.73
CA ARG A 298 -2.16 -12.09 15.13
C ARG A 298 -2.25 -11.16 13.92
N PRO A 299 -2.99 -11.53 12.85
CA PRO A 299 -3.23 -10.65 11.70
C PRO A 299 -4.03 -9.40 12.12
N PRO A 300 -3.97 -8.29 11.36
CA PRO A 300 -4.68 -7.05 11.70
C PRO A 300 -6.20 -7.19 11.55
N ILE A 301 -6.66 -8.11 10.70
CA ILE A 301 -8.07 -8.46 10.50
C ILE A 301 -8.25 -9.93 10.85
N ALA A 302 -9.32 -10.27 11.58
CA ALA A 302 -9.54 -11.63 12.03
C ALA A 302 -9.86 -12.58 10.86
N ARG A 303 -9.38 -13.83 10.91
CA ARG A 303 -9.63 -14.82 9.84
C ARG A 303 -11.11 -15.06 9.54
N ARG A 304 -12.00 -14.89 10.54
CA ARG A 304 -13.45 -15.04 10.35
C ARG A 304 -14.03 -13.95 9.45
N GLU A 305 -13.53 -12.73 9.57
CA GLU A 305 -13.93 -11.59 8.74
C GLU A 305 -13.37 -11.73 7.32
N ALA A 306 -12.13 -12.23 7.19
CA ALA A 306 -11.52 -12.52 5.91
C ALA A 306 -12.27 -13.59 5.10
N ALA A 307 -12.85 -14.60 5.76
CA ALA A 307 -13.60 -15.67 5.12
C ALA A 307 -14.97 -15.24 4.55
N LEU A 308 -15.47 -14.04 4.90
CA LEU A 308 -16.77 -13.54 4.40
C LEU A 308 -16.69 -12.96 2.98
N ILE A 309 -15.48 -12.74 2.45
CA ILE A 309 -15.24 -12.17 1.11
C ILE A 309 -14.59 -13.20 0.15
N ALA A 310 -14.18 -14.37 0.65
CA ALA A 310 -13.58 -15.46 -0.13
C ALA A 310 -14.64 -16.42 -0.68
#